data_AF-A0AAE0Z896-F1
#
_entry.id   AF-A0AAE0Z896-F1
#
_cell.length_a   1.000
_cell.length_b   1.000
_cell.length_c   1.000
_cell.angle_alpha   90.00
_cell.angle_beta   90.00
_cell.angle_gamma   90.00
#
_symmetry.space_group_name_H-M   'P 1'
#
loop_
_entity.id
_entity.type
_entity.pdbx_description
1 polymer ?
#
loop_
_entity_poly.entity_id
_entity_poly.type
_entity_poly.pdbx_seq_one_letter_code
_entity_poly.pdbx_strand_id
1 'polypeptide(L)'
;MRRNARHKPIGKLHLYVNGLIILPGTWAADSNAVSLSTTGADDSNAVSLSTTGEDDSNAVSLSTTGADGSNAVSLSTTGADDSNAVSLSTTGADDSNAPVNDWSRRRSKPVNDWSRRQAVQILARKTMIVRAACIAVLVLCVRAPVGRSCPLSDLDAKAEEVFTNNETQTSVSAESYGVLLDAGSSSTKLKIYKWKKPNSTSSVPNVTLVPLERPQRKFKPGLADIEWGVVGVQTYLLNILQIAQGIVPADQHAETPVFVLATAGFRLLGVDGAREGMENVEEILLNKTLHPFRYTEGSASVLSGEEEGAYAWIAANYLLGFFHDNKPDEESVGVLEMGGGSTQIAFIPRDPLMAEEFQVIMAGRSYSLYVQSYLQFGLNAIRKRLEHKLVSLESCALETADQPCMLDGDSKNITACGNLTIQLQGTGNPAGCQKLYDDLVATAPPQKCYLEPCAIGSVFQPSVKGINFYAISSFVYSLKAAGAVREDETLDLDILWSKAEEYCLQDISKISSGDRGFASANCMEAIYTNELLTKPYGFEKSTRRIKVTSKINGNDIEWALGAMLEFLSLTFTGDPSHLSLTRK
;
A
#
# COMPACT_ATOMS: atom_id res chain seq x y z
N MET A 1 -1.16 51.15 -38.44
CA MET A 1 -2.62 51.36 -38.42
C MET A 1 -3.32 50.02 -38.29
N ARG A 2 -3.96 49.80 -37.14
CA ARG A 2 -5.21 49.05 -36.85
C ARG A 2 -5.71 47.90 -37.75
N ARG A 3 -6.17 46.85 -37.03
CA ARG A 3 -7.25 45.85 -37.31
C ARG A 3 -6.83 44.58 -38.08
N ASN A 4 -7.33 43.38 -37.78
CA ASN A 4 -8.29 42.89 -36.78
C ASN A 4 -8.17 41.35 -36.72
N ALA A 5 -8.33 40.79 -35.52
CA ALA A 5 -8.55 39.37 -35.30
C ALA A 5 -9.88 38.90 -35.93
N ARG A 6 -9.92 37.65 -36.42
CA ARG A 6 -11.14 36.86 -36.59
C ARG A 6 -10.88 35.46 -36.03
N HIS A 7 -11.40 35.18 -34.83
CA HIS A 7 -11.65 33.82 -34.37
C HIS A 7 -12.85 33.24 -35.14
N LYS A 8 -12.73 31.98 -35.59
CA LYS A 8 -13.85 31.15 -36.05
C LYS A 8 -14.45 30.41 -34.85
N PRO A 9 -15.77 30.19 -34.80
CA PRO A 9 -16.40 29.43 -33.73
C PRO A 9 -16.19 27.92 -33.96
N ILE A 10 -15.78 27.19 -32.92
CA ILE A 10 -15.77 25.72 -32.90
C ILE A 10 -16.94 25.24 -32.04
N GLY A 11 -17.62 24.21 -32.51
CA GLY A 11 -19.03 23.89 -32.25
C GLY A 11 -19.37 23.41 -30.83
N LYS A 12 -20.62 23.67 -30.46
CA LYS A 12 -21.28 23.08 -29.29
C LYS A 12 -21.57 21.60 -29.56
N LEU A 13 -21.00 20.73 -28.72
CA LEU A 13 -21.35 19.32 -28.62
C LEU A 13 -22.39 19.17 -27.50
N HIS A 14 -23.63 18.77 -27.82
CA HIS A 14 -24.63 18.39 -26.83
C HIS A 14 -24.59 16.86 -26.67
N LEU A 15 -24.12 16.38 -25.53
CA LEU A 15 -24.07 14.96 -25.15
C LEU A 15 -24.93 14.77 -23.89
N TYR A 16 -25.82 13.78 -23.93
CA TYR A 16 -26.58 13.29 -22.78
C TYR A 16 -25.92 11.99 -22.28
N VAL A 17 -25.08 12.06 -21.23
CA VAL A 17 -24.44 10.87 -20.63
C VAL A 17 -24.10 11.15 -19.15
N ASN A 18 -24.37 10.18 -18.26
CA ASN A 18 -23.68 10.04 -16.96
C ASN A 18 -22.25 9.55 -17.23
N GLY A 19 -21.25 10.44 -17.28
CA GLY A 19 -19.87 10.06 -17.56
C GLY A 19 -18.86 11.21 -17.48
N LEU A 20 -17.62 10.86 -17.08
CA LEU A 20 -16.46 11.74 -16.97
C LEU A 20 -15.89 12.08 -18.35
N ILE A 21 -15.68 13.37 -18.64
CA ILE A 21 -15.04 13.85 -19.88
C ILE A 21 -13.64 14.37 -19.55
N ILE A 22 -12.62 13.80 -20.20
CA ILE A 22 -11.21 14.24 -20.10
C ILE A 22 -10.75 14.66 -21.51
N LEU A 23 -10.25 15.89 -21.66
CA LEU A 23 -9.69 16.40 -22.92
C LEU A 23 -8.22 16.82 -22.68
N PRO A 24 -7.22 16.15 -23.29
CA PRO A 24 -5.84 16.62 -23.27
C PRO A 24 -5.54 17.54 -24.46
N GLY A 25 -4.99 18.74 -24.20
CA GLY A 25 -4.43 19.66 -25.19
C GLY A 25 -2.92 19.84 -24.95
N THR A 26 -2.11 19.92 -26.02
CA THR A 26 -0.64 20.01 -25.95
C THR A 26 -0.08 21.03 -26.93
N TRP A 27 -0.55 22.28 -26.96
CA TRP A 27 0.06 23.33 -27.78
C TRP A 27 0.14 24.69 -27.06
N ALA A 28 1.01 25.57 -27.58
CA ALA A 28 1.59 26.73 -26.88
C ALA A 28 0.60 27.82 -26.38
N ALA A 29 -0.70 27.71 -26.68
CA ALA A 29 -1.78 28.47 -26.06
C ALA A 29 -3.11 27.73 -26.32
N ASP A 30 -3.71 27.12 -25.30
CA ASP A 30 -4.95 26.35 -25.42
C ASP A 30 -6.14 27.02 -24.69
N SER A 31 -7.35 26.88 -25.26
CA SER A 31 -8.60 27.37 -24.66
C SER A 31 -9.67 26.28 -24.66
N ASN A 32 -9.98 25.70 -23.50
CA ASN A 32 -10.96 24.63 -23.38
C ASN A 32 -12.23 25.10 -22.66
N ALA A 33 -13.40 24.78 -23.22
CA ALA A 33 -14.69 25.08 -22.63
C ALA A 33 -15.61 23.85 -22.61
N VAL A 34 -16.12 23.48 -21.43
CA VAL A 34 -17.06 22.36 -21.25
C VAL A 34 -18.34 22.85 -20.57
N SER A 35 -19.50 22.47 -21.11
CA SER A 35 -20.81 22.77 -20.53
C SER A 35 -21.69 21.51 -20.51
N LEU A 36 -22.23 21.18 -19.33
CA LEU A 36 -23.12 20.04 -19.11
C LEU A 36 -24.37 20.51 -18.35
N SER A 37 -25.54 20.00 -18.75
CA SER A 37 -26.83 20.28 -18.10
C SER A 37 -27.66 19.01 -17.98
N THR A 38 -28.10 18.66 -16.77
CA THR A 38 -28.93 17.48 -16.50
C THR A 38 -30.22 17.85 -15.76
N THR A 39 -31.29 17.06 -16.00
CA THR A 39 -32.62 17.26 -15.42
C THR A 39 -33.19 15.93 -14.95
N GLY A 40 -33.45 15.76 -13.65
CA GLY A 40 -33.80 14.46 -13.05
C GLY A 40 -33.76 14.47 -11.51
N ALA A 41 -34.10 13.34 -10.88
CA ALA A 41 -33.86 13.12 -9.45
C ALA A 41 -32.57 12.28 -9.33
N ASP A 42 -31.65 12.68 -8.44
CA ASP A 42 -30.31 12.08 -8.23
C ASP A 42 -29.29 12.24 -9.40
N ASP A 43 -29.17 13.45 -9.97
CA ASP A 43 -28.19 13.72 -11.04
C ASP A 43 -26.83 14.21 -10.48
N SER A 44 -25.73 13.69 -11.04
CA SER A 44 -24.36 14.13 -10.71
C SER A 44 -23.51 14.42 -11.95
N ASN A 45 -22.89 15.61 -12.00
CA ASN A 45 -21.94 15.98 -13.07
C ASN A 45 -20.55 16.25 -12.50
N ALA A 46 -19.51 15.67 -13.13
CA ALA A 46 -18.12 15.92 -12.79
C ALA A 46 -17.27 16.22 -14.03
N VAL A 47 -16.53 17.33 -14.02
CA VAL A 47 -15.63 17.74 -15.11
C VAL A 47 -14.25 18.08 -14.56
N SER A 48 -13.20 17.53 -15.17
CA SER A 48 -11.81 17.86 -14.89
C SER A 48 -11.09 18.30 -16.16
N LEU A 49 -10.42 19.46 -16.12
CA LEU A 49 -9.58 19.96 -17.21
C LEU A 49 -8.20 20.32 -16.67
N SER A 50 -7.15 19.85 -17.35
CA SER A 50 -5.77 20.22 -17.08
C SER A 50 -5.08 20.69 -18.37
N THR A 51 -4.47 21.87 -18.33
CA THR A 51 -3.66 22.41 -19.44
C THR A 51 -2.27 22.81 -18.96
N THR A 52 -1.28 22.69 -19.84
CA THR A 52 0.12 23.02 -19.56
C THR A 52 0.68 23.86 -20.70
N GLY A 53 1.13 25.09 -20.43
CA GLY A 53 1.55 26.04 -21.45
C GLY A 53 1.93 27.39 -20.83
N GLU A 54 2.32 28.37 -21.66
CA GLU A 54 2.67 29.72 -21.19
C GLU A 54 1.44 30.62 -20.97
N ASP A 55 0.38 30.47 -21.78
CA ASP A 55 -0.86 31.27 -21.75
C ASP A 55 -2.13 30.39 -21.95
N ASP A 56 -2.64 29.74 -20.91
CA ASP A 56 -3.81 28.84 -21.02
C ASP A 56 -5.09 29.40 -20.35
N SER A 57 -6.27 29.06 -20.91
CA SER A 57 -7.56 29.39 -20.29
C SER A 57 -8.56 28.23 -20.29
N ASN A 58 -9.15 27.94 -19.12
CA ASN A 58 -10.18 26.89 -18.97
C ASN A 58 -11.49 27.47 -18.43
N ALA A 59 -12.61 27.12 -19.06
CA ALA A 59 -13.96 27.53 -18.64
C ALA A 59 -14.91 26.33 -18.49
N VAL A 60 -15.53 26.17 -17.32
CA VAL A 60 -16.50 25.08 -17.06
C VAL A 60 -17.80 25.63 -16.51
N SER A 61 -18.92 25.19 -17.09
CA SER A 61 -20.26 25.54 -16.62
C SER A 61 -21.14 24.30 -16.45
N LEU A 62 -21.59 24.03 -15.22
CA LEU A 62 -22.46 22.89 -14.89
C LEU A 62 -23.79 23.38 -14.30
N SER A 63 -24.90 22.81 -14.76
CA SER A 63 -26.23 23.08 -14.21
C SER A 63 -27.05 21.80 -13.98
N THR A 64 -27.68 21.72 -12.81
CA THR A 64 -28.61 20.64 -12.44
C THR A 64 -29.95 21.21 -11.98
N THR A 65 -31.06 20.58 -12.37
CA THR A 65 -32.40 20.91 -11.86
C THR A 65 -33.09 19.63 -11.36
N GLY A 66 -33.41 19.56 -10.06
CA GLY A 66 -33.87 18.34 -9.38
C GLY A 66 -33.95 18.51 -7.86
N ALA A 67 -34.31 17.45 -7.12
CA ALA A 67 -34.41 17.48 -5.64
C ALA A 67 -33.06 17.28 -4.92
N ASP A 68 -32.14 16.53 -5.56
CA ASP A 68 -30.85 16.08 -4.99
C ASP A 68 -29.74 16.09 -6.08
N GLY A 69 -29.31 17.28 -6.53
CA GLY A 69 -28.29 17.44 -7.58
C GLY A 69 -26.90 17.77 -7.04
N SER A 70 -25.84 17.18 -7.63
CA SER A 70 -24.44 17.52 -7.29
C SER A 70 -23.58 17.85 -8.52
N ASN A 71 -22.80 18.93 -8.42
CA ASN A 71 -21.86 19.34 -9.47
C ASN A 71 -20.44 19.49 -8.88
N ALA A 72 -19.43 18.90 -9.54
CA ALA A 72 -18.03 18.99 -9.15
C ALA A 72 -17.14 19.41 -10.34
N VAL A 73 -16.24 20.38 -10.11
CA VAL A 73 -15.30 20.89 -11.13
C VAL A 73 -13.89 20.97 -10.56
N SER A 74 -12.92 20.47 -11.32
CA SER A 74 -11.49 20.63 -11.02
C SER A 74 -10.75 21.20 -12.22
N LEU A 75 -10.05 22.33 -12.03
CA LEU A 75 -9.26 23.00 -13.06
C LEU A 75 -7.81 23.15 -12.58
N SER A 76 -6.85 22.86 -13.44
CA SER A 76 -5.43 23.10 -13.15
C SER A 76 -4.71 23.69 -14.37
N THR A 77 -3.96 24.77 -14.16
CA THR A 77 -3.10 25.41 -15.16
C THR A 77 -1.73 25.72 -14.52
N THR A 78 -0.67 25.79 -15.33
CA THR A 78 0.73 25.87 -14.82
C THR A 78 1.52 27.09 -15.31
N GLY A 79 0.94 27.92 -16.17
CA GLY A 79 1.50 29.14 -16.75
C GLY A 79 1.38 30.38 -15.86
N ALA A 80 2.17 31.40 -16.18
CA ALA A 80 2.32 32.59 -15.32
C ALA A 80 1.17 33.61 -15.47
N ASP A 81 0.46 33.60 -16.60
CA ASP A 81 -0.63 34.53 -16.95
C ASP A 81 -1.97 33.80 -17.24
N ASP A 82 -2.18 32.61 -16.64
CA ASP A 82 -3.37 31.78 -16.87
C ASP A 82 -4.67 32.31 -16.25
N SER A 83 -5.81 31.89 -16.81
CA SER A 83 -7.13 32.23 -16.27
C SER A 83 -8.11 31.04 -16.25
N ASN A 84 -8.72 30.80 -15.08
CA ASN A 84 -9.75 29.77 -14.88
C ASN A 84 -11.11 30.43 -14.56
N ALA A 85 -12.18 29.98 -15.21
CA ALA A 85 -13.55 30.45 -14.97
C ALA A 85 -14.51 29.28 -14.70
N VAL A 86 -15.23 29.31 -13.57
CA VAL A 86 -16.19 28.27 -13.17
C VAL A 86 -17.55 28.88 -12.87
N SER A 87 -18.62 28.26 -13.38
CA SER A 87 -20.01 28.61 -13.06
C SER A 87 -20.82 27.36 -12.71
N LEU A 88 -21.36 27.31 -11.50
CA LEU A 88 -22.18 26.21 -10.98
C LEU A 88 -23.57 26.73 -10.62
N SER A 89 -24.62 26.01 -10.97
CA SER A 89 -26.01 26.36 -10.61
C SER A 89 -26.84 25.12 -10.28
N THR A 90 -27.58 25.20 -9.17
CA THR A 90 -28.43 24.15 -8.61
C THR A 90 -29.74 24.80 -8.10
N THR A 91 -30.86 24.08 -8.01
CA THR A 91 -32.21 24.68 -7.73
C THR A 91 -33.07 23.92 -6.71
N GLY A 92 -32.61 22.77 -6.22
CA GLY A 92 -33.22 21.90 -5.19
C GLY A 92 -32.83 22.25 -3.75
N ALA A 93 -33.52 21.65 -2.79
CA ALA A 93 -33.45 22.00 -1.37
C ALA A 93 -32.25 21.39 -0.62
N ASP A 94 -31.72 20.26 -1.09
CA ASP A 94 -30.58 19.53 -0.51
C ASP A 94 -29.37 19.48 -1.48
N ASP A 95 -29.26 20.46 -2.39
CA ASP A 95 -28.19 20.52 -3.39
C ASP A 95 -26.82 20.92 -2.81
N SER A 96 -25.74 20.33 -3.34
CA SER A 96 -24.36 20.67 -2.95
C SER A 96 -23.49 21.05 -4.16
N ASN A 97 -22.88 22.24 -4.08
CA ASN A 97 -21.79 22.64 -4.97
C ASN A 97 -20.47 22.52 -4.19
N ALA A 98 -19.56 21.65 -4.63
CA ALA A 98 -18.24 21.52 -4.02
C ALA A 98 -17.34 22.72 -4.40
N PRO A 99 -16.40 23.14 -3.52
CA PRO A 99 -15.58 24.32 -3.77
C PRO A 99 -14.62 24.16 -4.96
N VAL A 100 -14.43 25.26 -5.69
CA VAL A 100 -13.46 25.41 -6.78
C VAL A 100 -12.05 25.43 -6.20
N ASN A 101 -11.23 24.42 -6.49
CA ASN A 101 -9.81 24.44 -6.14
C ASN A 101 -9.01 25.19 -7.22
N ASP A 102 -8.84 26.50 -7.06
CA ASP A 102 -7.92 27.32 -7.87
C ASP A 102 -6.53 27.37 -7.21
N TRP A 103 -5.52 26.75 -7.83
CA TRP A 103 -4.14 26.70 -7.33
C TRP A 103 -3.33 27.97 -7.68
N SER A 104 -3.95 29.13 -7.85
CA SER A 104 -3.29 30.32 -8.42
C SER A 104 -2.48 31.22 -7.46
N ARG A 105 -2.42 30.99 -6.13
CA ARG A 105 -1.66 31.91 -5.24
C ARG A 105 -0.97 31.27 -4.03
N ARG A 106 0.31 30.91 -4.17
CA ARG A 106 1.29 30.98 -3.07
C ARG A 106 2.42 31.95 -3.44
N ARG A 107 2.39 33.15 -2.85
CA ARG A 107 3.51 34.11 -2.87
C ARG A 107 4.69 33.50 -2.11
N SER A 108 5.80 33.27 -2.81
CA SER A 108 7.11 33.00 -2.22
C SER A 108 7.54 34.18 -1.32
N LYS A 109 7.81 33.92 -0.03
CA LYS A 109 8.60 34.84 0.81
C LYS A 109 10.10 34.65 0.51
N PRO A 110 10.95 35.69 0.62
CA PRO A 110 12.34 35.62 0.20
C PRO A 110 13.17 34.74 1.15
N VAL A 111 14.00 33.89 0.57
CA VAL A 111 15.04 33.13 1.28
C VAL A 111 16.14 34.12 1.72
N ASN A 112 16.46 34.12 3.03
CA ASN A 112 17.53 34.94 3.59
C ASN A 112 18.92 34.50 3.11
N ASP A 113 19.74 35.49 2.73
CA ASP A 113 21.03 35.45 2.03
C ASP A 113 22.24 34.90 2.84
N TRP A 114 22.01 33.93 3.74
CA TRP A 114 23.08 33.36 4.59
C TRP A 114 23.64 32.01 4.09
N SER A 115 22.84 31.21 3.39
CA SER A 115 23.23 29.87 2.92
C SER A 115 24.11 29.86 1.65
N ARG A 116 24.13 30.94 0.86
CA ARG A 116 25.05 31.08 -0.28
C ARG A 116 26.49 31.41 0.13
N ARG A 117 26.71 32.02 1.29
CA ARG A 117 28.06 32.44 1.73
C ARG A 117 28.94 31.28 2.24
N GLN A 118 28.34 30.21 2.78
CA GLN A 118 29.11 29.04 3.26
C GLN A 118 29.57 28.11 2.12
N ALA A 119 28.79 27.96 1.04
CA ALA A 119 29.20 27.16 -0.12
C ALA A 119 30.37 27.79 -0.90
N VAL A 120 30.45 29.12 -0.96
CA VAL A 120 31.53 29.85 -1.65
C VAL A 120 32.86 29.81 -0.85
N GLN A 121 32.80 29.75 0.49
CA GLN A 121 34.03 29.68 1.32
C GLN A 121 34.70 28.30 1.30
N ILE A 122 33.96 27.21 1.09
CA ILE A 122 34.52 25.85 1.04
C ILE A 122 35.21 25.58 -0.31
N LEU A 123 34.65 26.10 -1.41
CA LEU A 123 35.27 25.99 -2.75
C LEU A 123 36.53 26.88 -2.88
N ALA A 124 36.56 28.03 -2.21
CA ALA A 124 37.71 28.93 -2.17
C ALA A 124 38.90 28.37 -1.38
N ARG A 125 38.67 27.56 -0.33
CA ARG A 125 39.75 26.92 0.45
C ARG A 125 40.45 25.79 -0.29
N LYS A 126 39.72 24.99 -1.08
CA LYS A 126 40.32 23.91 -1.90
C LYS A 126 41.16 24.44 -3.06
N THR A 127 40.75 25.52 -3.69
CA THR A 127 41.51 26.17 -4.78
C THR A 127 42.75 26.92 -4.28
N MET A 128 42.75 27.43 -3.04
CA MET A 128 43.91 28.10 -2.44
C MET A 128 45.05 27.12 -2.10
N ILE A 129 44.72 25.90 -1.64
CA ILE A 129 45.72 24.86 -1.29
C ILE A 129 46.44 24.35 -2.54
N VAL A 130 45.70 24.09 -3.62
CA VAL A 130 46.27 23.67 -4.91
C VAL A 130 47.14 24.78 -5.53
N ARG A 131 46.70 26.04 -5.44
CA ARG A 131 47.51 27.19 -5.91
C ARG A 131 48.78 27.41 -5.08
N ALA A 132 48.73 27.22 -3.76
CA ALA A 132 49.91 27.35 -2.90
C ALA A 132 50.96 26.24 -3.18
N ALA A 133 50.51 25.01 -3.45
CA ALA A 133 51.39 23.91 -3.85
C ALA A 133 52.07 24.17 -5.22
N CYS A 134 51.31 24.66 -6.21
CA CYS A 134 51.88 25.00 -7.53
C CYS A 134 52.88 26.17 -7.46
N ILE A 135 52.62 27.19 -6.63
CA ILE A 135 53.54 28.32 -6.45
C ILE A 135 54.83 27.90 -5.73
N ALA A 136 54.75 26.99 -4.75
CA ALA A 136 55.95 26.47 -4.07
C ALA A 136 56.87 25.68 -5.01
N VAL A 137 56.30 24.89 -5.93
CA VAL A 137 57.05 24.14 -6.96
C VAL A 137 57.69 25.09 -7.99
N LEU A 138 56.96 26.15 -8.40
CA LEU A 138 57.49 27.18 -9.31
C LEU A 138 58.66 27.97 -8.69
N VAL A 139 58.58 28.33 -7.40
CA VAL A 139 59.66 29.04 -6.69
C VAL A 139 60.91 28.17 -6.52
N LEU A 140 60.76 26.85 -6.40
CA LEU A 140 61.87 25.90 -6.34
C LEU A 140 62.57 25.71 -7.70
N CYS A 141 61.84 25.71 -8.82
CA CYS A 141 62.47 25.61 -10.16
C CYS A 141 63.15 26.92 -10.62
N VAL A 142 62.77 28.10 -10.11
CA VAL A 142 63.41 29.40 -10.48
C VAL A 142 64.73 29.67 -9.75
N ARG A 143 65.01 28.95 -8.64
CA ARG A 143 66.25 29.10 -7.85
C ARG A 143 67.33 28.04 -8.12
N ALA A 144 67.11 27.14 -9.07
CA ALA A 144 68.10 26.12 -9.42
C ALA A 144 69.25 26.75 -10.25
N PRO A 145 70.53 26.58 -9.87
CA PRO A 145 71.64 27.04 -10.68
C PRO A 145 71.69 26.27 -12.01
N VAL A 146 72.04 26.97 -13.07
CA VAL A 146 72.05 26.50 -14.47
C VAL A 146 72.85 25.19 -14.57
N GLY A 147 72.15 24.08 -14.89
CA GLY A 147 72.77 22.79 -15.16
C GLY A 147 72.09 21.53 -14.58
N ARG A 148 70.97 21.62 -13.85
CA ARG A 148 70.19 20.44 -13.43
C ARG A 148 68.73 20.55 -13.86
N SER A 149 68.22 19.52 -14.52
CA SER A 149 66.82 19.34 -14.91
C SER A 149 65.92 19.19 -13.67
N CYS A 150 64.79 19.92 -13.63
CA CYS A 150 63.77 19.74 -12.58
C CYS A 150 63.21 18.29 -12.66
N PRO A 151 63.07 17.57 -11.53
CA PRO A 151 62.57 16.20 -11.52
C PRO A 151 61.03 16.23 -11.52
N LEU A 152 60.44 16.44 -12.69
CA LEU A 152 58.99 16.27 -12.89
C LEU A 152 58.60 14.80 -13.09
N SER A 153 59.57 13.90 -13.34
CA SER A 153 59.32 12.47 -13.57
C SER A 153 59.24 11.61 -12.30
N ASP A 154 59.75 12.09 -11.15
CA ASP A 154 59.81 11.29 -9.90
C ASP A 154 58.60 11.50 -8.96
N LEU A 155 57.68 12.42 -9.30
CA LEU A 155 56.45 12.67 -8.54
C LEU A 155 55.26 11.85 -9.08
N ASP A 156 55.23 11.53 -10.38
CA ASP A 156 54.20 10.65 -10.95
C ASP A 156 54.42 9.18 -10.54
N ALA A 157 55.67 8.71 -10.51
CA ALA A 157 55.99 7.31 -10.18
C ALA A 157 55.74 6.93 -8.70
N LYS A 158 55.80 7.90 -7.77
CA LYS A 158 55.52 7.67 -6.34
C LYS A 158 54.04 7.86 -5.96
N ALA A 159 53.25 8.48 -6.83
CA ALA A 159 51.79 8.52 -6.66
C ALA A 159 51.18 7.15 -7.03
N GLU A 160 51.67 6.49 -8.09
CA GLU A 160 51.15 5.16 -8.51
C GLU A 160 51.46 4.01 -7.52
N GLU A 161 52.58 4.06 -6.79
CA GLU A 161 52.99 2.97 -5.89
C GLU A 161 52.27 2.99 -4.52
N VAL A 162 51.67 4.13 -4.13
CA VAL A 162 50.83 4.25 -2.92
C VAL A 162 49.36 3.87 -3.20
N PHE A 163 48.91 3.95 -4.47
CA PHE A 163 47.56 3.56 -4.86
C PHE A 163 47.40 2.07 -5.21
N THR A 164 48.48 1.30 -5.34
CA THR A 164 48.44 -0.10 -5.81
C THR A 164 48.66 -1.17 -4.73
N ASN A 165 49.11 -0.82 -3.52
CA ASN A 165 49.47 -1.81 -2.48
C ASN A 165 48.47 -1.96 -1.32
N ASN A 166 47.21 -1.53 -1.48
CA ASN A 166 46.13 -1.79 -0.50
C ASN A 166 44.95 -2.60 -1.06
N GLU A 167 45.06 -3.17 -2.26
CA GLU A 167 44.09 -4.15 -2.77
C GLU A 167 44.52 -5.59 -2.46
N THR A 168 44.58 -5.93 -1.18
CA THR A 168 43.97 -7.21 -0.79
C THR A 168 42.45 -7.02 -0.88
N GLN A 169 41.93 -7.06 -2.12
CA GLN A 169 40.52 -7.18 -2.42
C GLN A 169 40.03 -8.53 -1.89
N THR A 170 39.66 -8.59 -0.62
CA THR A 170 38.36 -9.18 -0.30
C THR A 170 37.32 -8.15 -0.69
N SER A 171 36.92 -8.13 -1.97
CA SER A 171 35.72 -7.41 -2.40
C SER A 171 34.49 -8.12 -1.83
N VAL A 172 34.26 -7.91 -0.53
CA VAL A 172 32.96 -8.19 0.06
C VAL A 172 32.03 -7.19 -0.62
N SER A 173 31.27 -7.63 -1.62
CA SER A 173 30.24 -6.80 -2.25
C SER A 173 29.43 -6.13 -1.14
N ALA A 174 29.49 -4.80 -1.04
CA ALA A 174 28.83 -4.08 0.05
C ALA A 174 27.33 -4.43 0.05
N GLU A 175 26.85 -5.02 1.15
CA GLU A 175 25.43 -5.30 1.35
C GLU A 175 24.66 -3.97 1.43
N SER A 176 23.51 -3.89 0.77
CA SER A 176 22.56 -2.79 0.87
C SER A 176 21.37 -3.21 1.74
N TYR A 177 20.71 -2.23 2.36
CA TYR A 177 19.64 -2.45 3.32
C TYR A 177 18.41 -1.63 2.98
N GLY A 178 17.24 -2.07 3.47
CA GLY A 178 15.98 -1.34 3.40
C GLY A 178 15.18 -1.55 4.68
N VAL A 179 14.61 -0.49 5.23
CA VAL A 179 13.80 -0.50 6.46
C VAL A 179 12.34 -0.30 6.08
N LEU A 180 11.44 -1.20 6.48
CA LEU A 180 10.02 -1.12 6.21
C LEU A 180 9.23 -1.33 7.50
N LEU A 181 8.31 -0.42 7.79
CA LEU A 181 7.36 -0.49 8.89
C LEU A 181 5.98 -0.86 8.33
N ASP A 182 5.55 -2.09 8.57
CA ASP A 182 4.19 -2.59 8.28
C ASP A 182 3.27 -2.06 9.38
N ALA A 183 2.57 -0.95 9.12
CA ALA A 183 1.64 -0.30 10.04
C ALA A 183 0.24 -0.95 9.95
N GLY A 184 0.17 -2.20 10.42
CA GLY A 184 -1.05 -3.00 10.43
C GLY A 184 -2.06 -2.61 11.51
N SER A 185 -3.32 -3.01 11.29
CA SER A 185 -4.48 -2.73 12.18
C SER A 185 -4.39 -3.23 13.63
N SER A 186 -3.39 -4.04 14.00
CA SER A 186 -3.25 -4.56 15.38
C SER A 186 -1.86 -4.37 15.97
N SER A 187 -0.91 -3.96 15.14
CA SER A 187 0.49 -3.79 15.51
C SER A 187 1.26 -3.20 14.33
N THR A 188 2.29 -2.41 14.61
CA THR A 188 3.31 -2.08 13.62
C THR A 188 4.44 -3.10 13.66
N LYS A 189 4.92 -3.58 12.52
CA LYS A 189 6.04 -4.53 12.44
C LYS A 189 7.25 -3.91 11.75
N LEU A 190 8.42 -4.00 12.39
CA LEU A 190 9.69 -3.59 11.78
C LEU A 190 10.25 -4.73 10.93
N LYS A 191 10.59 -4.43 9.68
CA LYS A 191 11.25 -5.31 8.73
C LYS A 191 12.51 -4.62 8.23
N ILE A 192 13.63 -5.34 8.29
CA ILE A 192 14.90 -4.88 7.74
C ILE A 192 15.31 -5.92 6.72
N TYR A 193 15.35 -5.51 5.47
CA TYR A 193 15.80 -6.34 4.36
C TYR A 193 17.24 -5.99 4.02
N LYS A 194 17.99 -6.98 3.56
CA LYS A 194 19.31 -6.79 2.99
C LYS A 194 19.47 -7.54 1.67
N TRP A 195 20.23 -6.97 0.76
CA TRP A 195 20.52 -7.55 -0.54
C TRP A 195 21.91 -7.13 -1.01
N LYS A 196 22.44 -7.83 -2.01
CA LYS A 196 23.63 -7.39 -2.73
C LYS A 196 23.18 -6.61 -3.96
N LYS A 197 23.85 -5.49 -4.25
CA LYS A 197 23.62 -4.78 -5.51
C LYS A 197 23.83 -5.76 -6.67
N PRO A 198 22.84 -5.96 -7.54
CA PRO A 198 22.96 -6.95 -8.60
C PRO A 198 23.96 -6.47 -9.65
N ASN A 199 24.68 -7.42 -10.26
CA ASN A 199 25.61 -7.14 -11.37
C ASN A 199 24.88 -6.87 -12.70
N SER A 200 23.59 -7.19 -12.77
CA SER A 200 22.70 -7.00 -13.93
C SER A 200 21.41 -6.33 -13.49
N THR A 201 20.91 -5.41 -14.31
CA THR A 201 19.68 -4.64 -14.10
C THR A 201 18.41 -5.40 -14.44
N SER A 202 18.52 -6.63 -14.97
CA SER A 202 17.38 -7.39 -15.54
C SER A 202 16.84 -8.49 -14.62
N SER A 203 17.19 -8.51 -13.33
CA SER A 203 16.79 -9.57 -12.40
C SER A 203 16.24 -9.01 -11.08
N VAL A 204 15.20 -9.65 -10.55
CA VAL A 204 14.79 -9.42 -9.15
C VAL A 204 15.95 -9.83 -8.24
N PRO A 205 16.43 -8.96 -7.33
CA PRO A 205 17.56 -9.28 -6.46
C PRO A 205 17.21 -10.40 -5.47
N ASN A 206 18.23 -11.10 -4.99
CA ASN A 206 18.09 -11.94 -3.80
C ASN A 206 18.01 -11.07 -2.55
N VAL A 207 16.83 -11.04 -1.93
CA VAL A 207 16.55 -10.27 -0.72
C VAL A 207 16.51 -11.22 0.48
N THR A 208 17.17 -10.83 1.56
CA THR A 208 17.17 -11.57 2.83
C THR A 208 16.55 -10.70 3.93
N LEU A 209 15.58 -11.23 4.65
CA LEU A 209 15.05 -10.58 5.85
C LEU A 209 16.07 -10.75 6.99
N VAL A 210 16.47 -9.66 7.64
CA VAL A 210 17.29 -9.71 8.85
C VAL A 210 16.44 -10.27 9.99
N PRO A 211 16.87 -11.35 10.66
CA PRO A 211 16.12 -11.94 11.75
C PRO A 211 16.10 -11.00 12.96
N LEU A 212 14.89 -10.69 13.43
CA LEU A 212 14.65 -9.85 14.60
C LEU A 212 13.93 -10.64 15.69
N GLU A 213 14.26 -10.40 16.96
CA GLU A 213 13.49 -10.94 18.08
C GLU A 213 12.11 -10.26 18.17
N ARG A 214 11.14 -10.92 18.81
CA ARG A 214 9.76 -10.41 18.91
C ARG A 214 9.66 -8.97 19.47
N PRO A 215 10.38 -8.60 20.56
CA PRO A 215 10.35 -7.24 21.11
C PRO A 215 10.91 -6.18 20.15
N GLN A 216 11.80 -6.59 19.24
CA GLN A 216 12.45 -5.70 18.27
C GLN A 216 11.61 -5.53 16.99
N ARG A 217 10.65 -6.43 16.74
CA ARG A 217 9.98 -6.53 15.43
C ARG A 217 8.49 -6.25 15.44
N LYS A 218 7.81 -6.21 16.59
CA LYS A 218 6.34 -6.06 16.67
C LYS A 218 5.93 -5.15 17.82
N PHE A 219 5.28 -4.05 17.48
CA PHE A 219 4.91 -2.97 18.40
C PHE A 219 3.39 -2.89 18.50
N LYS A 220 2.86 -2.80 19.73
CA LYS A 220 1.43 -2.70 20.03
C LYS A 220 1.16 -1.44 20.86
N PRO A 221 0.02 -0.75 20.67
CA PRO A 221 -1.03 -1.05 19.69
C PRO A 221 -0.59 -0.70 18.25
N GLY A 222 -1.47 -0.89 17.25
CA GLY A 222 -1.15 -0.49 15.87
C GLY A 222 -1.00 1.03 15.74
N LEU A 223 -0.30 1.51 14.71
CA LEU A 223 -0.09 2.95 14.52
C LEU A 223 -1.40 3.75 14.38
N ALA A 224 -2.48 3.13 13.91
CA ALA A 224 -3.80 3.76 13.83
C ALA A 224 -4.48 3.97 15.21
N ASP A 225 -4.08 3.20 16.22
CA ASP A 225 -4.73 3.13 17.54
C ASP A 225 -3.97 3.92 18.63
N ILE A 226 -2.89 4.63 18.28
CA ILE A 226 -2.18 5.48 19.24
C ILE A 226 -2.89 6.84 19.39
N GLU A 227 -2.50 7.63 20.38
CA GLU A 227 -2.91 9.03 20.47
C GLU A 227 -2.26 9.84 19.34
N TRP A 228 -3.08 10.57 18.58
CA TRP A 228 -2.61 11.31 17.41
C TRP A 228 -2.15 12.71 17.78
N GLY A 229 -1.09 13.13 17.10
CA GLY A 229 -0.33 14.34 17.37
C GLY A 229 1.16 14.06 17.20
N VAL A 230 1.91 15.07 16.76
CA VAL A 230 3.33 14.95 16.40
C VAL A 230 4.13 14.21 17.48
N VAL A 231 3.92 14.52 18.77
CA VAL A 231 4.67 13.91 19.89
C VAL A 231 4.40 12.41 20.06
N GLY A 232 3.13 12.00 19.95
CA GLY A 232 2.72 10.59 20.10
C GLY A 232 3.25 9.74 18.95
N VAL A 233 3.03 10.19 17.72
CA VAL A 233 3.54 9.54 16.49
C VAL A 233 5.07 9.51 16.49
N GLN A 234 5.73 10.61 16.87
CA GLN A 234 7.19 10.70 16.95
C GLN A 234 7.75 9.70 17.95
N THR A 235 7.19 9.64 19.16
CA THR A 235 7.68 8.70 20.19
C THR A 235 7.49 7.25 19.72
N TYR A 236 6.35 6.94 19.12
CA TYR A 236 6.07 5.61 18.58
C TYR A 236 7.06 5.22 17.47
N LEU A 237 7.27 6.08 16.47
CA LEU A 237 8.18 5.80 15.35
C LEU A 237 9.65 5.80 15.78
N LEU A 238 10.07 6.71 16.66
CA LEU A 238 11.46 6.77 17.12
C LEU A 238 11.88 5.50 17.87
N ASN A 239 10.99 4.93 18.69
CA ASN A 239 11.25 3.65 19.36
C ASN A 239 11.57 2.53 18.36
N ILE A 240 10.95 2.57 17.17
CA ILE A 240 11.15 1.58 16.10
C ILE A 240 12.40 1.90 15.28
N LEU A 241 12.55 3.16 14.86
CA LEU A 241 13.66 3.60 14.00
C LEU A 241 15.02 3.51 14.71
N GLN A 242 15.07 3.73 16.03
CA GLN A 242 16.29 3.54 16.81
C GLN A 242 16.75 2.08 16.85
N ILE A 243 15.80 1.13 16.90
CA ILE A 243 16.12 -0.31 16.80
C ILE A 243 16.70 -0.60 15.41
N ALA A 244 16.08 -0.07 14.35
CA ALA A 244 16.61 -0.23 13.00
C ALA A 244 18.02 0.37 12.87
N GLN A 245 18.26 1.55 13.45
CA GLN A 245 19.56 2.23 13.43
C GLN A 245 20.65 1.43 14.13
N GLY A 246 20.32 0.70 15.20
CA GLY A 246 21.25 -0.18 15.90
C GLY A 246 21.61 -1.45 15.14
N ILE A 247 20.83 -1.82 14.11
CA ILE A 247 20.99 -3.06 13.34
C ILE A 247 21.64 -2.80 11.98
N VAL A 248 21.23 -1.74 11.28
CA VAL A 248 21.83 -1.35 10.00
C VAL A 248 23.24 -0.79 10.26
N PRO A 249 24.28 -1.18 9.50
CA PRO A 249 25.63 -0.61 9.63
C PRO A 249 25.65 0.90 9.42
N ALA A 250 26.45 1.62 10.23
CA ALA A 250 26.46 3.08 10.27
C ALA A 250 26.82 3.74 8.92
N ASP A 251 27.70 3.10 8.15
CA ASP A 251 28.09 3.54 6.80
C ASP A 251 26.98 3.34 5.76
N GLN A 252 25.97 2.50 6.05
CA GLN A 252 24.83 2.23 5.17
C GLN A 252 23.60 3.08 5.50
N HIS A 253 23.56 3.78 6.63
CA HIS A 253 22.37 4.51 7.09
C HIS A 253 21.84 5.50 6.04
N ALA A 254 22.71 6.34 5.48
CA ALA A 254 22.32 7.41 4.56
C ALA A 254 21.75 6.92 3.22
N GLU A 255 22.08 5.69 2.81
CA GLU A 255 21.61 5.08 1.56
C GLU A 255 20.42 4.13 1.76
N THR A 256 20.15 3.73 3.00
CA THR A 256 19.09 2.79 3.34
C THR A 256 17.72 3.48 3.24
N PRO A 257 16.85 3.12 2.28
CA PRO A 257 15.49 3.65 2.21
C PRO A 257 14.67 3.20 3.43
N VAL A 258 13.83 4.11 3.93
CA VAL A 258 12.84 3.83 4.98
C VAL A 258 11.42 4.00 4.44
N PHE A 259 10.58 3.01 4.70
CA PHE A 259 9.16 2.97 4.31
C PHE A 259 8.26 2.83 5.54
N VAL A 260 7.12 3.52 5.52
CA VAL A 260 6.03 3.32 6.48
C VAL A 260 4.75 3.10 5.70
N LEU A 261 4.35 1.83 5.59
CA LEU A 261 3.22 1.43 4.74
C LEU A 261 2.09 0.95 5.65
N ALA A 262 1.00 1.71 5.68
CA ALA A 262 -0.17 1.42 6.51
C ALA A 262 -1.24 0.67 5.74
N THR A 263 -1.98 -0.23 6.41
CA THR A 263 -2.96 -1.10 5.75
C THR A 263 -4.39 -0.78 6.21
N ALA A 264 -5.25 -1.80 6.35
CA ALA A 264 -6.67 -1.64 6.70
C ALA A 264 -6.93 -0.81 7.97
N GLY A 265 -6.00 -0.81 8.93
CA GLY A 265 -6.13 0.00 10.15
C GLY A 265 -6.27 1.48 9.85
N PHE A 266 -5.45 2.00 8.93
CA PHE A 266 -5.54 3.40 8.49
C PHE A 266 -6.74 3.65 7.57
N ARG A 267 -7.06 2.70 6.68
CA ARG A 267 -8.24 2.81 5.81
C ARG A 267 -9.55 2.96 6.61
N LEU A 268 -9.64 2.35 7.79
CA LEU A 268 -10.81 2.42 8.68
C LEU A 268 -10.96 3.77 9.40
N LEU A 269 -9.92 4.63 9.38
CA LEU A 269 -9.98 5.98 9.97
C LEU A 269 -10.76 6.99 9.11
N GLY A 270 -11.07 6.61 7.87
CA GLY A 270 -11.55 7.54 6.86
C GLY A 270 -10.44 8.42 6.29
N VAL A 271 -10.77 9.17 5.24
CA VAL A 271 -9.80 9.95 4.45
C VAL A 271 -9.07 10.99 5.31
N ASP A 272 -9.81 11.75 6.14
CA ASP A 272 -9.23 12.80 6.96
C ASP A 272 -8.29 12.25 8.04
N GLY A 273 -8.70 11.20 8.74
CA GLY A 273 -7.88 10.62 9.78
C GLY A 273 -6.64 9.91 9.24
N ALA A 274 -6.77 9.22 8.10
CA ALA A 274 -5.63 8.65 7.39
C ALA A 274 -4.64 9.75 6.95
N ARG A 275 -5.13 10.86 6.40
CA ARG A 275 -4.31 11.99 5.96
C ARG A 275 -3.57 12.63 7.12
N GLU A 276 -4.26 12.99 8.21
CA GLU A 276 -3.65 13.58 9.39
C GLU A 276 -2.59 12.64 10.01
N GLY A 277 -2.88 11.35 10.11
CA GLY A 277 -1.92 10.36 10.61
C GLY A 277 -0.68 10.28 9.74
N MET A 278 -0.83 10.26 8.41
CA MET A 278 0.30 10.18 7.48
C MET A 278 1.10 11.48 7.40
N GLU A 279 0.47 12.66 7.48
CA GLU A 279 1.17 13.95 7.54
C GLU A 279 2.16 13.99 8.72
N ASN A 280 1.74 13.50 9.90
CA ASN A 280 2.63 13.39 11.07
C ASN A 280 3.80 12.41 10.82
N VAL A 281 3.53 11.25 10.20
CA VAL A 281 4.55 10.26 9.86
C VAL A 281 5.59 10.86 8.92
N GLU A 282 5.15 11.55 7.87
CA GLU A 282 6.02 12.19 6.88
C GLU A 282 6.90 13.28 7.50
N GLU A 283 6.34 14.12 8.38
CA GLU A 283 7.10 15.14 9.11
C GLU A 283 8.28 14.52 9.87
N ILE A 284 8.06 13.38 10.54
CA ILE A 284 9.08 12.65 11.29
C ILE A 284 10.13 12.06 10.35
N LEU A 285 9.73 11.47 9.21
CA LEU A 285 10.64 10.82 8.25
C LEU A 285 11.49 11.80 7.42
N LEU A 286 11.00 13.03 7.24
CA LEU A 286 11.73 14.13 6.61
C LEU A 286 12.82 14.68 7.53
N ASN A 287 12.63 14.61 8.86
CA ASN A 287 13.56 15.19 9.82
C ASN A 287 14.78 14.29 10.08
N LYS A 288 15.88 14.53 9.36
CA LYS A 288 17.15 13.80 9.51
C LYS A 288 17.84 13.93 10.88
N THR A 289 17.37 14.82 11.75
CA THR A 289 17.86 14.87 13.13
C THR A 289 17.26 13.76 14.02
N LEU A 290 16.14 13.18 13.59
CA LEU A 290 15.42 12.12 14.32
C LEU A 290 15.89 10.72 13.95
N HIS A 291 16.33 10.51 12.70
CA HIS A 291 16.87 9.24 12.22
C HIS A 291 17.79 9.45 11.00
N PRO A 292 18.72 8.52 10.71
CA PRO A 292 19.71 8.72 9.65
C PRO A 292 19.30 8.13 8.28
N PHE A 293 18.19 7.39 8.21
CA PHE A 293 17.74 6.71 6.99
C PHE A 293 17.26 7.63 5.87
N ARG A 294 17.37 7.17 4.61
CA ARG A 294 16.91 7.88 3.43
C ARG A 294 15.39 7.79 3.30
N TYR A 295 14.74 8.93 3.27
CA TYR A 295 13.29 9.00 3.03
C TYR A 295 13.07 9.69 1.68
N THR A 296 12.17 9.13 0.89
CA THR A 296 11.72 9.68 -0.39
C THR A 296 10.22 9.89 -0.28
N GLU A 297 9.72 11.00 -0.81
CA GLU A 297 8.28 11.29 -0.85
C GLU A 297 7.50 10.12 -1.46
N GLY A 298 6.36 9.75 -0.86
CA GLY A 298 5.59 8.56 -1.23
C GLY A 298 6.08 7.23 -0.61
N SER A 299 7.22 7.21 0.09
CA SER A 299 7.64 6.02 0.87
C SER A 299 6.89 5.85 2.19
N ALA A 300 6.07 6.84 2.56
CA ALA A 300 5.07 6.72 3.60
C ALA A 300 3.68 6.85 2.95
N SER A 301 2.84 5.82 3.07
CA SER A 301 1.52 5.84 2.43
C SER A 301 0.56 4.85 3.08
N VAL A 302 -0.74 5.04 2.81
CA VAL A 302 -1.77 4.03 3.12
C VAL A 302 -1.97 3.18 1.87
N LEU A 303 -1.64 1.90 1.97
CA LEU A 303 -1.88 0.95 0.90
C LEU A 303 -3.38 0.77 0.68
N SER A 304 -3.79 0.82 -0.58
CA SER A 304 -5.03 0.18 -1.02
C SER A 304 -5.00 -1.29 -0.65
N GLY A 305 -6.17 -1.90 -0.53
CA GLY A 305 -6.20 -3.33 -0.20
C GLY A 305 -5.73 -4.19 -1.36
N GLU A 306 -5.89 -3.69 -2.58
CA GLU A 306 -5.43 -4.31 -3.81
C GLU A 306 -3.90 -4.30 -3.90
N GLU A 307 -3.23 -3.21 -3.52
CA GLU A 307 -1.76 -3.21 -3.38
C GLU A 307 -1.29 -4.26 -2.36
N GLU A 308 -1.94 -4.32 -1.18
CA GLU A 308 -1.62 -5.33 -0.15
C GLU A 308 -1.70 -6.76 -0.72
N GLY A 309 -2.78 -7.07 -1.46
CA GLY A 309 -2.96 -8.37 -2.12
C GLY A 309 -1.95 -8.65 -3.25
N ALA A 310 -1.66 -7.64 -4.08
CA ALA A 310 -0.69 -7.75 -5.17
C ALA A 310 0.72 -7.98 -4.63
N TYR A 311 1.13 -7.26 -3.59
CA TYR A 311 2.41 -7.46 -2.93
C TYR A 311 2.52 -8.85 -2.28
N ALA A 312 1.45 -9.35 -1.66
CA ALA A 312 1.45 -10.72 -1.14
C ALA A 312 1.61 -11.76 -2.26
N TRP A 313 0.98 -11.54 -3.42
CA TRP A 313 1.17 -12.34 -4.62
C TRP A 313 2.61 -12.29 -5.15
N ILE A 314 3.23 -11.10 -5.20
CA ILE A 314 4.64 -10.93 -5.57
C ILE A 314 5.53 -11.75 -4.63
N ALA A 315 5.34 -11.64 -3.31
CA ALA A 315 6.14 -12.37 -2.34
C ALA A 315 6.04 -13.89 -2.53
N ALA A 316 4.83 -14.44 -2.67
CA ALA A 316 4.63 -15.87 -2.87
C ALA A 316 5.30 -16.39 -4.16
N ASN A 317 5.08 -15.68 -5.28
CA ASN A 317 5.64 -16.07 -6.58
C ASN A 317 7.16 -15.89 -6.63
N TYR A 318 7.70 -14.86 -5.99
CA TYR A 318 9.15 -14.68 -5.84
C TYR A 318 9.80 -15.84 -5.07
N LEU A 319 9.22 -16.24 -3.93
CA LEU A 319 9.76 -17.32 -3.12
C LEU A 319 9.70 -18.70 -3.82
N LEU A 320 8.82 -18.84 -4.82
CA LEU A 320 8.71 -20.00 -5.71
C LEU A 320 9.60 -19.91 -6.97
N GLY A 321 10.35 -18.81 -7.11
CA GLY A 321 11.24 -18.57 -8.24
C GLY A 321 10.54 -18.17 -9.54
N PHE A 322 9.28 -17.73 -9.47
CA PHE A 322 8.46 -17.41 -10.65
C PHE A 322 9.09 -16.35 -11.57
N PHE A 323 9.72 -15.33 -10.97
CA PHE A 323 10.29 -14.20 -11.70
C PHE A 323 11.68 -14.44 -12.28
N HIS A 324 12.31 -15.60 -12.06
CA HIS A 324 13.70 -15.84 -12.50
C HIS A 324 13.81 -16.53 -13.87
N ASP A 325 12.78 -17.28 -14.32
CA ASP A 325 12.89 -18.19 -15.47
C ASP A 325 11.94 -17.86 -16.65
N ASN A 326 11.42 -16.63 -16.76
CA ASN A 326 10.40 -16.25 -17.76
C ASN A 326 9.25 -17.27 -17.84
N LYS A 327 8.78 -17.70 -16.66
CA LYS A 327 7.78 -18.75 -16.56
C LYS A 327 6.45 -18.34 -17.19
N PRO A 328 5.71 -19.28 -17.79
CA PRO A 328 4.35 -19.01 -18.27
C PRO A 328 3.44 -18.66 -17.10
N ASP A 329 2.43 -17.83 -17.33
CA ASP A 329 1.52 -17.36 -16.27
C ASP A 329 0.73 -18.51 -15.62
N GLU A 330 0.63 -19.65 -16.31
CA GLU A 330 0.12 -20.92 -15.82
C GLU A 330 0.88 -21.46 -14.59
N GLU A 331 2.17 -21.15 -14.46
CA GLU A 331 2.98 -21.55 -13.31
C GLU A 331 2.85 -20.60 -12.10
N SER A 332 2.17 -19.46 -12.26
CA SER A 332 1.90 -18.56 -11.14
C SER A 332 0.93 -19.20 -10.13
N VAL A 333 1.11 -18.86 -8.86
CA VAL A 333 0.19 -19.19 -7.77
C VAL A 333 -0.63 -17.98 -7.37
N GLY A 334 -1.86 -18.20 -6.90
CA GLY A 334 -2.67 -17.20 -6.24
C GLY A 334 -2.38 -17.10 -4.75
N VAL A 335 -2.83 -16.01 -4.13
CA VAL A 335 -2.73 -15.78 -2.69
C VAL A 335 -4.10 -15.41 -2.11
N LEU A 336 -4.40 -15.99 -0.95
CA LEU A 336 -5.50 -15.62 -0.07
C LEU A 336 -4.89 -15.08 1.21
N GLU A 337 -5.05 -13.78 1.47
CA GLU A 337 -4.54 -13.16 2.68
C GLU A 337 -5.68 -12.79 3.62
N MET A 338 -5.54 -13.14 4.90
CA MET A 338 -6.50 -12.79 5.94
C MET A 338 -5.82 -11.92 7.01
N GLY A 339 -6.02 -10.60 6.90
CA GLY A 339 -5.59 -9.61 7.87
C GLY A 339 -6.61 -9.41 9.00
N GLY A 340 -6.34 -8.39 9.83
CA GLY A 340 -7.25 -8.00 10.91
C GLY A 340 -8.46 -7.19 10.42
N GLY A 341 -8.23 -6.27 9.47
CA GLY A 341 -9.26 -5.35 8.95
C GLY A 341 -9.82 -5.73 7.58
N SER A 342 -9.08 -6.45 6.74
CA SER A 342 -9.50 -6.89 5.42
C SER A 342 -9.02 -8.31 5.11
N THR A 343 -9.59 -8.90 4.05
CA THR A 343 -9.06 -10.10 3.39
C THR A 343 -8.90 -9.81 1.91
N GLN A 344 -7.89 -10.44 1.30
CA GLN A 344 -7.51 -10.23 -0.09
C GLN A 344 -7.45 -11.56 -0.83
N ILE A 345 -7.80 -11.51 -2.11
CA ILE A 345 -7.56 -12.56 -3.09
C ILE A 345 -6.83 -11.96 -4.28
N ALA A 346 -5.71 -12.58 -4.69
CA ALA A 346 -4.87 -12.11 -5.78
C ALA A 346 -4.37 -13.29 -6.62
N PHE A 347 -4.60 -13.28 -7.93
CA PHE A 347 -4.10 -14.32 -8.84
C PHE A 347 -4.13 -13.88 -10.31
N ILE A 348 -3.35 -14.55 -11.17
CA ILE A 348 -3.52 -14.41 -12.62
C ILE A 348 -4.63 -15.39 -13.06
N PRO A 349 -5.77 -14.90 -13.60
CA PRO A 349 -6.86 -15.76 -14.01
C PRO A 349 -6.53 -16.57 -15.27
N ARG A 350 -7.27 -17.67 -15.48
CA ARG A 350 -7.14 -18.52 -16.68
C ARG A 350 -7.99 -18.04 -17.85
N ASP A 351 -9.02 -17.26 -17.54
CA ASP A 351 -9.89 -16.61 -18.50
C ASP A 351 -9.57 -15.12 -18.58
N PRO A 352 -9.88 -14.42 -19.69
CA PRO A 352 -9.68 -12.99 -19.81
C PRO A 352 -10.38 -12.20 -18.70
N LEU A 353 -9.71 -11.17 -18.19
CA LEU A 353 -10.28 -10.24 -17.21
C LEU A 353 -11.28 -9.30 -17.85
N MET A 354 -12.41 -9.12 -17.18
CA MET A 354 -13.47 -8.20 -17.59
C MET A 354 -13.58 -6.97 -16.67
N ALA A 355 -13.10 -7.08 -15.43
CA ALA A 355 -13.01 -6.02 -14.44
C ALA A 355 -11.99 -6.42 -13.35
N GLU A 356 -11.72 -5.51 -12.41
CA GLU A 356 -10.81 -5.75 -11.27
C GLU A 356 -9.40 -6.15 -11.71
N GLU A 357 -8.97 -5.67 -12.89
CA GLU A 357 -7.63 -5.89 -13.39
C GLU A 357 -6.64 -5.00 -12.63
N PHE A 358 -5.62 -5.64 -12.07
CA PHE A 358 -4.53 -4.98 -11.38
C PHE A 358 -3.21 -5.31 -12.07
N GLN A 359 -2.56 -4.29 -12.60
CA GLN A 359 -1.32 -4.43 -13.34
C GLN A 359 -0.13 -4.39 -12.39
N VAL A 360 0.73 -5.40 -12.48
CA VAL A 360 1.97 -5.51 -11.71
C VAL A 360 3.15 -5.56 -12.67
N ILE A 361 4.16 -4.70 -12.46
CA ILE A 361 5.40 -4.74 -13.24
C ILE A 361 6.53 -5.30 -12.38
N MET A 362 7.04 -6.48 -12.74
CA MET A 362 8.14 -7.15 -12.04
C MET A 362 9.20 -7.61 -13.05
N ALA A 363 10.46 -7.27 -12.79
CA ALA A 363 11.61 -7.55 -13.65
C ALA A 363 11.41 -7.14 -15.12
N GLY A 364 10.74 -6.00 -15.36
CA GLY A 364 10.46 -5.49 -16.71
C GLY A 364 9.32 -6.21 -17.46
N ARG A 365 8.62 -7.16 -16.81
CA ARG A 365 7.42 -7.82 -17.34
C ARG A 365 6.18 -7.34 -16.62
N SER A 366 5.13 -7.06 -17.37
CA SER A 366 3.79 -6.73 -16.87
C SER A 366 2.96 -8.01 -16.70
N TYR A 367 2.27 -8.10 -15.57
CA TYR A 367 1.36 -9.19 -15.19
C TYR A 367 -0.01 -8.60 -14.89
N SER A 368 -1.06 -9.18 -15.48
CA SER A 368 -2.44 -8.76 -15.28
C SER A 368 -3.12 -9.68 -14.27
N LEU A 369 -3.22 -9.21 -13.02
CA LEU A 369 -3.81 -9.96 -11.93
C LEU A 369 -5.29 -9.59 -11.80
N TYR A 370 -6.10 -10.54 -11.36
CA TYR A 370 -7.29 -10.22 -10.57
C TYR A 370 -6.83 -9.93 -9.14
N VAL A 371 -7.17 -8.76 -8.60
CA VAL A 371 -6.94 -8.49 -7.19
C VAL A 371 -8.16 -7.81 -6.59
N GLN A 372 -8.65 -8.37 -5.49
CA GLN A 372 -9.75 -7.80 -4.74
C GLN A 372 -9.45 -7.78 -3.25
N SER A 373 -9.67 -6.64 -2.61
CA SER A 373 -9.70 -6.50 -1.16
C SER A 373 -11.12 -6.32 -0.64
N TYR A 374 -11.48 -7.09 0.37
CA TYR A 374 -12.74 -6.92 1.11
C TYR A 374 -12.45 -6.24 2.44
N LEU A 375 -12.57 -4.91 2.47
CA LEU A 375 -12.45 -4.13 3.71
C LEU A 375 -13.60 -4.48 4.66
N GLN A 376 -13.30 -4.57 5.95
CA GLN A 376 -14.20 -5.07 7.00
C GLN A 376 -14.51 -6.57 6.96
N PHE A 377 -13.78 -7.35 6.15
CA PHE A 377 -13.86 -8.81 6.11
C PHE A 377 -12.59 -9.49 6.65
N GLY A 378 -11.64 -8.72 7.19
CA GLY A 378 -10.57 -9.28 8.03
C GLY A 378 -11.12 -9.79 9.35
N LEU A 379 -10.37 -10.65 10.05
CA LEU A 379 -10.90 -11.41 11.19
C LEU A 379 -11.46 -10.55 12.33
N ASN A 380 -10.75 -9.48 12.69
CA ASN A 380 -11.19 -8.61 13.79
C ASN A 380 -12.42 -7.81 13.36
N ALA A 381 -12.44 -7.33 12.11
CA ALA A 381 -13.54 -6.54 11.59
C ALA A 381 -14.82 -7.37 11.38
N ILE A 382 -14.70 -8.58 10.83
CA ILE A 382 -15.86 -9.44 10.63
C ILE A 382 -16.43 -9.95 11.96
N ARG A 383 -15.56 -10.23 12.95
CA ARG A 383 -15.99 -10.53 14.33
C ARG A 383 -16.82 -9.38 14.89
N LYS A 384 -16.30 -8.15 14.83
CA LYS A 384 -17.04 -6.96 15.29
C LYS A 384 -18.38 -6.79 14.58
N ARG A 385 -18.42 -6.99 13.25
CA ARG A 385 -19.67 -6.93 12.47
C ARG A 385 -20.68 -7.98 12.90
N LEU A 386 -20.23 -9.21 13.16
CA LEU A 386 -21.08 -10.29 13.64
C LEU A 386 -21.62 -9.99 15.05
N GLU A 387 -20.75 -9.57 15.96
CA GLU A 387 -21.12 -9.18 17.33
C GLU A 387 -22.14 -8.02 17.33
N HIS A 388 -21.92 -6.98 16.52
CA HIS A 388 -22.85 -5.86 16.39
C HIS A 388 -24.18 -6.26 15.76
N LYS A 389 -24.15 -7.11 14.72
CA LYS A 389 -25.37 -7.64 14.10
C LYS A 389 -26.20 -8.41 15.13
N LEU A 390 -25.57 -9.27 15.90
CA LEU A 390 -26.21 -10.07 16.94
C LEU A 390 -26.97 -9.19 17.95
N VAL A 391 -26.27 -8.21 18.52
CA VAL A 391 -26.86 -7.28 19.49
C VAL A 391 -27.99 -6.45 18.86
N SER A 392 -27.85 -6.03 17.60
CA SER A 392 -28.88 -5.24 16.92
C SER A 392 -30.18 -6.00 16.71
N LEU A 393 -30.13 -7.32 16.50
CA LEU A 393 -31.31 -8.18 16.38
C LEU A 393 -32.09 -8.27 17.70
N GLU A 394 -31.42 -8.07 18.82
CA GLU A 394 -31.99 -8.11 20.17
C GLU A 394 -32.40 -6.73 20.70
N SER A 395 -32.51 -5.73 19.80
CA SER A 395 -33.01 -4.38 20.08
C SER A 395 -32.25 -3.60 21.17
N CYS A 396 -30.97 -3.92 21.42
CA CYS A 396 -30.13 -3.19 22.38
C CYS A 396 -30.68 -3.13 23.82
N ALA A 397 -31.61 -4.01 24.19
CA ALA A 397 -32.29 -3.99 25.49
C ALA A 397 -31.67 -4.96 26.52
N LEU A 398 -30.65 -5.73 26.13
CA LEU A 398 -30.12 -6.81 26.93
C LEU A 398 -28.76 -6.47 27.54
N GLU A 399 -28.57 -6.87 28.80
CA GLU A 399 -27.26 -6.88 29.47
C GLU A 399 -26.40 -8.08 29.02
N THR A 400 -27.03 -9.10 28.43
CA THR A 400 -26.41 -10.36 28.02
C THR A 400 -26.99 -10.84 26.70
N ALA A 401 -26.15 -11.35 25.81
CA ALA A 401 -26.57 -11.86 24.50
C ALA A 401 -25.88 -13.21 24.18
N ASP A 402 -26.64 -14.15 23.64
CA ASP A 402 -26.13 -15.46 23.24
C ASP A 402 -25.29 -15.34 21.97
N GLN A 403 -24.06 -15.85 21.98
CA GLN A 403 -23.13 -15.80 20.86
C GLN A 403 -22.86 -17.22 20.32
N PRO A 404 -23.56 -17.66 19.25
CA PRO A 404 -23.43 -19.02 18.70
C PRO A 404 -22.05 -19.35 18.14
N CYS A 405 -21.24 -18.35 17.79
CA CYS A 405 -19.89 -18.55 17.26
C CYS A 405 -18.80 -18.70 18.31
N MET A 406 -19.12 -18.58 19.60
CA MET A 406 -18.19 -18.79 20.71
C MET A 406 -18.40 -20.16 21.33
N LEU A 407 -17.34 -20.73 21.91
CA LEU A 407 -17.43 -22.02 22.62
C LEU A 407 -18.36 -21.90 23.83
N ASP A 408 -19.02 -23.00 24.17
CA ASP A 408 -19.87 -23.07 25.35
C ASP A 408 -19.07 -22.76 26.62
N GLY A 409 -19.66 -21.96 27.51
CA GLY A 409 -19.07 -21.50 28.76
C GLY A 409 -18.05 -20.36 28.65
N ASP A 410 -17.70 -19.90 27.43
CA ASP A 410 -16.87 -18.71 27.26
C ASP A 410 -17.73 -17.43 27.34
N SER A 411 -17.11 -16.30 27.71
CA SER A 411 -17.83 -15.02 27.74
C SER A 411 -16.92 -13.83 27.46
N LYS A 412 -17.51 -12.77 26.89
CA LYS A 412 -16.77 -11.57 26.51
C LYS A 412 -17.64 -10.33 26.63
N ASN A 413 -17.13 -9.29 27.28
CA ASN A 413 -17.77 -7.99 27.29
C ASN A 413 -17.44 -7.21 26.02
N ILE A 414 -18.46 -6.61 25.42
CA ILE A 414 -18.31 -5.68 24.30
C ILE A 414 -19.01 -4.36 24.61
N THR A 415 -18.56 -3.30 23.94
CA THR A 415 -19.25 -2.02 23.96
C THR A 415 -20.07 -1.89 22.69
N ALA A 416 -21.39 -1.75 22.82
CA ALA A 416 -22.34 -1.63 21.71
C ALA A 416 -23.46 -0.64 22.04
N CYS A 417 -24.36 -0.36 21.09
CA CYS A 417 -25.60 0.41 21.33
C CYS A 417 -25.42 1.77 22.04
N GLY A 418 -24.45 2.58 21.60
CA GLY A 418 -24.21 3.89 22.22
C GLY A 418 -23.54 3.82 23.60
N ASN A 419 -22.51 2.98 23.72
CA ASN A 419 -21.66 2.78 24.91
C ASN A 419 -22.22 1.89 26.03
N LEU A 420 -23.21 1.05 25.73
CA LEU A 420 -23.64 -0.01 26.64
C LEU A 420 -22.62 -1.14 26.66
N THR A 421 -22.35 -1.67 27.86
CA THR A 421 -21.55 -2.88 28.01
C THR A 421 -22.48 -4.09 27.99
N ILE A 422 -22.28 -4.98 27.02
CA ILE A 422 -23.07 -6.20 26.85
C ILE A 422 -22.15 -7.39 27.01
N GLN A 423 -22.57 -8.36 27.82
CA GLN A 423 -21.85 -9.62 28.00
C GLN A 423 -22.32 -10.64 26.95
N LEU A 424 -21.43 -11.00 26.03
CA LEU A 424 -21.67 -12.12 25.11
C LEU A 424 -21.40 -13.44 25.85
N GLN A 425 -22.32 -14.40 25.73
CA GLN A 425 -22.18 -15.76 26.28
C GLN A 425 -22.07 -16.76 25.13
N GLY A 426 -20.99 -17.54 25.10
CA GLY A 426 -20.80 -18.56 24.08
C GLY A 426 -21.75 -19.73 24.29
N THR A 427 -22.39 -20.18 23.20
CA THR A 427 -23.37 -21.28 23.23
C THR A 427 -22.93 -22.50 22.42
N GLY A 428 -21.79 -22.44 21.72
CA GLY A 428 -21.27 -23.54 20.93
C GLY A 428 -22.28 -24.05 19.88
N ASN A 429 -22.86 -23.16 19.08
CA ASN A 429 -23.90 -23.50 18.10
C ASN A 429 -23.43 -23.23 16.65
N PRO A 430 -22.78 -24.20 16.00
CA PRO A 430 -22.21 -24.03 14.66
C PRO A 430 -23.23 -23.66 13.58
N ALA A 431 -24.44 -24.24 13.62
CA ALA A 431 -25.49 -23.92 12.66
C ALA A 431 -26.02 -22.49 12.82
N GLY A 432 -26.17 -22.03 14.07
CA GLY A 432 -26.49 -20.63 14.36
C GLY A 432 -25.39 -19.69 13.90
N CYS A 433 -24.12 -20.06 14.12
CA CYS A 433 -22.97 -19.27 13.68
C CYS A 433 -22.88 -19.16 12.15
N GLN A 434 -23.04 -20.27 11.43
CA GLN A 434 -23.07 -20.30 9.97
C GLN A 434 -24.12 -19.35 9.42
N LYS A 435 -25.35 -19.38 9.94
CA LYS A 435 -26.43 -18.49 9.49
C LYS A 435 -26.07 -17.01 9.61
N LEU A 436 -25.33 -16.61 10.65
CA LEU A 436 -24.87 -15.22 10.79
C LEU A 436 -23.88 -14.85 9.67
N TYR A 437 -23.00 -15.78 9.30
CA TYR A 437 -22.03 -15.59 8.22
C TYR A 437 -22.65 -15.61 6.83
N ASP A 438 -23.62 -16.48 6.57
CA ASP A 438 -24.33 -16.60 5.29
C ASP A 438 -24.78 -15.25 4.75
N ASP A 439 -25.36 -14.43 5.63
CA ASP A 439 -25.79 -13.08 5.30
C ASP A 439 -24.62 -12.09 5.14
N LEU A 440 -23.56 -12.22 5.96
CA LEU A 440 -22.43 -11.29 5.96
C LEU A 440 -21.56 -11.44 4.72
N VAL A 441 -21.39 -12.68 4.23
CA VAL A 441 -20.58 -13.02 3.05
C VAL A 441 -21.42 -13.28 1.79
N ALA A 442 -22.71 -12.97 1.84
CA ALA A 442 -23.64 -13.26 0.75
C ALA A 442 -23.19 -12.67 -0.59
N THR A 443 -23.27 -13.49 -1.64
CA THR A 443 -23.26 -13.02 -3.02
C THR A 443 -24.57 -12.32 -3.33
N ALA A 444 -24.51 -11.22 -4.06
CA ALA A 444 -25.70 -10.51 -4.50
C ALA A 444 -26.55 -11.42 -5.42
N PRO A 445 -27.88 -11.27 -5.41
CA PRO A 445 -28.75 -11.98 -6.36
C PRO A 445 -28.29 -11.74 -7.81
N PRO A 446 -28.51 -12.69 -8.75
CA PRO A 446 -28.05 -12.57 -10.13
C PRO A 446 -28.43 -11.24 -10.82
N GLN A 447 -29.60 -10.68 -10.48
CA GLN A 447 -30.08 -9.41 -11.03
C GLN A 447 -29.23 -8.20 -10.61
N LYS A 448 -28.43 -8.33 -9.55
CA LYS A 448 -27.50 -7.32 -9.03
C LYS A 448 -26.04 -7.68 -9.30
N CYS A 449 -25.77 -8.84 -9.90
CA CYS A 449 -24.43 -9.23 -10.35
C CYS A 449 -24.29 -8.85 -11.83
N TYR A 450 -23.94 -7.58 -12.09
CA TYR A 450 -23.87 -7.05 -13.47
C TYR A 450 -22.79 -7.73 -14.32
N LEU A 451 -21.74 -8.24 -13.67
CA LEU A 451 -20.66 -8.96 -14.30
C LEU A 451 -20.43 -10.27 -13.56
N GLU A 452 -20.94 -11.37 -14.13
CA GLU A 452 -20.84 -12.70 -13.55
C GLU A 452 -19.48 -13.36 -13.86
N PRO A 453 -18.95 -14.19 -12.95
CA PRO A 453 -19.49 -14.52 -11.61
C PRO A 453 -19.19 -13.41 -10.59
N CYS A 454 -20.04 -13.28 -9.56
CA CYS A 454 -19.77 -12.41 -8.41
C CYS A 454 -19.37 -13.21 -7.17
N ALA A 455 -18.48 -12.63 -6.36
CA ALA A 455 -18.09 -13.12 -5.05
C ALA A 455 -18.95 -12.47 -3.94
N ILE A 456 -18.36 -11.74 -3.00
CA ILE A 456 -19.13 -11.07 -1.94
C ILE A 456 -19.87 -9.86 -2.54
N GLY A 457 -21.18 -9.77 -2.28
CA GLY A 457 -22.02 -8.74 -2.89
C GLY A 457 -22.02 -8.85 -4.42
N SER A 458 -21.86 -7.73 -5.10
CA SER A 458 -21.88 -7.64 -6.56
C SER A 458 -20.48 -7.52 -7.18
N VAL A 459 -19.43 -7.92 -6.44
CA VAL A 459 -18.04 -7.81 -6.89
C VAL A 459 -17.73 -8.95 -7.85
N PHE A 460 -17.38 -8.62 -9.09
CA PHE A 460 -16.94 -9.59 -10.08
C PHE A 460 -15.72 -10.38 -9.57
N GLN A 461 -15.72 -11.69 -9.78
CA GLN A 461 -14.57 -12.55 -9.52
C GLN A 461 -14.45 -13.62 -10.61
N PRO A 462 -13.31 -13.72 -11.32
CA PRO A 462 -13.08 -14.78 -12.29
C PRO A 462 -12.92 -16.15 -11.62
N SER A 463 -13.01 -17.22 -12.41
CA SER A 463 -12.90 -18.58 -11.88
C SER A 463 -11.55 -18.83 -11.19
N VAL A 464 -11.59 -19.43 -10.00
CA VAL A 464 -10.41 -19.91 -9.26
C VAL A 464 -9.96 -21.31 -9.70
N LYS A 465 -10.65 -21.91 -10.68
CA LYS A 465 -10.42 -23.29 -11.11
C LYS A 465 -9.07 -23.45 -11.79
N GLY A 466 -8.34 -24.51 -11.43
CA GLY A 466 -7.04 -24.84 -12.04
C GLY A 466 -5.87 -23.99 -11.54
N ILE A 467 -6.08 -23.17 -10.50
CA ILE A 467 -5.05 -22.31 -9.91
C ILE A 467 -4.66 -22.86 -8.53
N ASN A 468 -3.36 -22.88 -8.23
CA ASN A 468 -2.86 -23.21 -6.90
C ASN A 468 -2.80 -21.94 -6.05
N PHE A 469 -3.26 -21.99 -4.81
CA PHE A 469 -3.33 -20.87 -3.90
C PHE A 469 -2.50 -21.11 -2.63
N TYR A 470 -1.94 -20.03 -2.09
CA TYR A 470 -1.40 -19.97 -0.74
C TYR A 470 -2.32 -19.15 0.15
N ALA A 471 -2.90 -19.78 1.17
CA ALA A 471 -3.64 -19.13 2.22
C ALA A 471 -2.70 -18.78 3.38
N ILE A 472 -2.51 -17.48 3.60
CA ILE A 472 -1.47 -16.94 4.48
C ILE A 472 -2.07 -16.13 5.63
N SER A 473 -1.20 -15.56 6.47
CA SER A 473 -1.59 -14.73 7.61
C SER A 473 -2.57 -15.49 8.53
N SER A 474 -3.74 -14.92 8.82
CA SER A 474 -4.60 -15.49 9.85
C SER A 474 -5.34 -16.76 9.42
N PHE A 475 -5.40 -17.09 8.12
CA PHE A 475 -5.92 -18.39 7.66
C PHE A 475 -5.15 -19.56 8.29
N VAL A 476 -3.85 -19.37 8.58
CA VAL A 476 -2.99 -20.45 9.06
C VAL A 476 -3.39 -20.95 10.44
N TYR A 477 -3.73 -20.03 11.36
CA TYR A 477 -3.95 -20.39 12.76
C TYR A 477 -5.25 -21.16 12.96
N SER A 478 -6.37 -20.63 12.45
CA SER A 478 -7.70 -21.21 12.64
C SER A 478 -7.89 -22.52 11.88
N LEU A 479 -7.39 -22.62 10.64
CA LEU A 479 -7.48 -23.85 9.84
C LEU A 479 -6.64 -24.99 10.45
N LYS A 480 -5.46 -24.68 11.00
CA LYS A 480 -4.65 -25.66 11.73
C LYS A 480 -5.31 -26.06 13.05
N ALA A 481 -5.85 -25.09 13.81
CA ALA A 481 -6.54 -25.36 15.06
C ALA A 481 -7.79 -26.25 14.87
N ALA A 482 -8.53 -26.06 13.78
CA ALA A 482 -9.66 -26.91 13.42
C ALA A 482 -9.22 -28.34 13.02
N GLY A 483 -7.95 -28.55 12.64
CA GLY A 483 -7.47 -29.85 12.17
C GLY A 483 -7.89 -30.17 10.72
N ALA A 484 -8.09 -29.14 9.89
CA ALA A 484 -8.43 -29.28 8.47
C ALA A 484 -7.21 -29.19 7.53
N VAL A 485 -6.02 -28.92 8.08
CA VAL A 485 -4.77 -28.82 7.32
C VAL A 485 -3.99 -30.12 7.45
N ARG A 486 -3.60 -30.70 6.32
CA ARG A 486 -2.82 -31.95 6.23
C ARG A 486 -1.34 -31.71 6.57
N GLU A 487 -0.59 -32.79 6.74
CA GLU A 487 0.85 -32.72 7.05
C GLU A 487 1.67 -32.00 5.97
N ASP A 488 1.26 -32.07 4.71
CA ASP A 488 1.88 -31.39 3.57
C ASP A 488 1.41 -29.93 3.40
N GLU A 489 0.76 -29.37 4.43
CA GLU A 489 0.16 -28.03 4.48
C GLU A 489 -1.04 -27.83 3.55
N THR A 490 -1.51 -28.87 2.86
CA THR A 490 -2.70 -28.77 2.00
C THR A 490 -3.99 -28.69 2.83
N LEU A 491 -4.88 -27.76 2.49
CA LEU A 491 -6.22 -27.68 3.09
C LEU A 491 -7.12 -28.79 2.55
N ASP A 492 -7.75 -29.53 3.46
CA ASP A 492 -8.83 -30.47 3.13
C ASP A 492 -10.18 -29.76 3.30
N LEU A 493 -10.59 -29.04 2.25
CA LEU A 493 -11.79 -28.21 2.28
C LEU A 493 -13.09 -29.03 2.41
N ASP A 494 -13.08 -30.31 2.01
CA ASP A 494 -14.23 -31.22 2.15
C ASP A 494 -14.61 -31.46 3.61
N ILE A 495 -13.61 -31.54 4.50
CA ILE A 495 -13.82 -31.84 5.92
C ILE A 495 -13.83 -30.60 6.81
N LEU A 496 -13.49 -29.43 6.28
CA LEU A 496 -13.34 -28.19 7.06
C LEU A 496 -14.58 -27.88 7.89
N TRP A 497 -15.78 -27.97 7.30
CA TRP A 497 -17.04 -27.78 8.03
C TRP A 497 -17.17 -28.74 9.22
N SER A 498 -17.01 -30.05 8.99
CA SER A 498 -17.15 -31.06 10.05
C SER A 498 -16.14 -30.86 11.18
N LYS A 499 -14.93 -30.40 10.84
CA LYS A 499 -13.85 -30.12 11.78
C LYS A 499 -14.09 -28.84 12.58
N ALA A 500 -14.60 -27.79 11.93
CA ALA A 500 -15.04 -26.57 12.59
C ALA A 500 -16.20 -26.86 13.56
N GLU A 501 -17.18 -27.65 13.14
CA GLU A 501 -18.30 -28.09 13.97
C GLU A 501 -17.83 -28.85 15.22
N GLU A 502 -16.98 -29.87 15.04
CA GLU A 502 -16.38 -30.64 16.14
C GLU A 502 -15.63 -29.74 17.14
N TYR A 503 -14.89 -28.75 16.63
CA TYR A 503 -14.15 -27.80 17.46
C TYR A 503 -15.08 -26.86 18.24
N CYS A 504 -16.10 -26.31 17.58
CA CYS A 504 -17.04 -25.34 18.14
C CYS A 504 -18.00 -25.93 19.19
N LEU A 505 -18.27 -27.25 19.13
CA LEU A 505 -19.10 -27.96 20.11
C LEU A 505 -18.37 -28.29 21.42
N GLN A 506 -17.10 -27.90 21.55
CA GLN A 506 -16.34 -28.09 22.78
C GLN A 506 -16.72 -27.03 23.83
N ASP A 507 -16.68 -27.45 25.09
CA ASP A 507 -16.77 -26.54 26.23
C ASP A 507 -15.39 -25.91 26.48
N ILE A 508 -15.36 -24.61 26.77
CA ILE A 508 -14.11 -23.86 27.00
C ILE A 508 -13.25 -24.46 28.13
N SER A 509 -13.86 -25.14 29.10
CA SER A 509 -13.17 -25.82 30.20
C SER A 509 -12.30 -26.98 29.73
N LYS A 510 -12.65 -27.63 28.60
CA LYS A 510 -11.88 -28.72 27.99
C LYS A 510 -10.66 -28.22 27.22
N ILE A 511 -10.61 -26.93 26.89
CA ILE A 511 -9.48 -26.30 26.23
C ILE A 511 -8.37 -26.02 27.25
N SER A 512 -7.13 -26.29 26.84
CA SER A 512 -5.93 -26.00 27.63
C SER A 512 -5.92 -24.52 28.06
N SER A 513 -5.53 -24.23 29.30
CA SER A 513 -5.57 -22.86 29.84
C SER A 513 -4.75 -21.86 29.02
N GLY A 514 -3.67 -22.31 28.37
CA GLY A 514 -2.84 -21.48 27.49
C GLY A 514 -3.52 -21.09 26.18
N ASP A 515 -4.48 -21.88 25.71
CA ASP A 515 -5.12 -21.71 24.40
C ASP A 515 -6.52 -21.09 24.50
N ARG A 516 -7.12 -21.04 25.70
CA ARG A 516 -8.48 -20.51 25.92
C ARG A 516 -8.70 -19.12 25.31
N GLY A 517 -7.70 -18.24 25.37
CA GLY A 517 -7.80 -16.88 24.82
C GLY A 517 -8.03 -16.81 23.30
N PHE A 518 -7.79 -17.91 22.57
CA PHE A 518 -8.00 -18.02 21.13
C PHE A 518 -9.06 -19.04 20.75
N ALA A 519 -9.64 -19.78 21.70
CA ALA A 519 -10.51 -20.90 21.41
C ALA A 519 -11.78 -20.47 20.66
N SER A 520 -12.55 -19.56 21.23
CA SER A 520 -13.73 -19.00 20.57
C SER A 520 -13.39 -18.28 19.26
N ALA A 521 -12.20 -17.67 19.17
CA ALA A 521 -11.72 -17.10 17.93
C ALA A 521 -11.53 -18.17 16.84
N ASN A 522 -10.86 -19.28 17.15
CA ASN A 522 -10.64 -20.38 16.21
C ASN A 522 -11.95 -21.01 15.73
N CYS A 523 -12.94 -21.20 16.61
CA CYS A 523 -14.27 -21.69 16.24
C CYS A 523 -14.93 -20.77 15.20
N MET A 524 -15.08 -19.50 15.56
CA MET A 524 -15.66 -18.47 14.71
C MET A 524 -14.94 -18.37 13.34
N GLU A 525 -13.62 -18.40 13.35
CA GLU A 525 -12.78 -18.22 12.17
C GLU A 525 -12.79 -19.45 11.24
N ALA A 526 -12.89 -20.67 11.78
CA ALA A 526 -12.99 -21.88 10.98
C ALA A 526 -14.32 -21.94 10.22
N ILE A 527 -15.43 -21.59 10.90
CA ILE A 527 -16.75 -21.46 10.26
C ILE A 527 -16.71 -20.36 9.20
N TYR A 528 -16.22 -19.16 9.56
CA TYR A 528 -16.10 -18.05 8.61
C TYR A 528 -15.31 -18.42 7.36
N THR A 529 -14.17 -19.10 7.53
CA THR A 529 -13.32 -19.51 6.41
C THR A 529 -14.01 -20.53 5.52
N ASN A 530 -14.74 -21.49 6.09
CA ASN A 530 -15.54 -22.43 5.30
C ASN A 530 -16.56 -21.70 4.42
N GLU A 531 -17.32 -20.77 5.00
CA GLU A 531 -18.33 -20.01 4.26
C GLU A 531 -17.69 -19.13 3.19
N LEU A 532 -16.63 -18.40 3.53
CA LEU A 532 -15.91 -17.52 2.61
C LEU A 532 -15.35 -18.28 1.39
N LEU A 533 -14.67 -19.40 1.62
CA LEU A 533 -14.03 -20.16 0.54
C LEU A 533 -15.05 -20.86 -0.36
N THR A 534 -16.07 -21.48 0.22
CA THR A 534 -17.00 -22.35 -0.52
C THR A 534 -18.16 -21.60 -1.17
N LYS A 535 -18.55 -20.44 -0.65
CA LYS A 535 -19.66 -19.64 -1.18
C LYS A 535 -19.15 -18.53 -2.11
N PRO A 536 -18.78 -17.32 -1.65
CA PRO A 536 -18.45 -16.24 -2.56
C PRO A 536 -17.15 -16.48 -3.34
N TYR A 537 -16.14 -17.14 -2.77
CA TYR A 537 -14.91 -17.40 -3.52
C TYR A 537 -15.00 -18.57 -4.50
N GLY A 538 -16.05 -19.39 -4.39
CA GLY A 538 -16.37 -20.43 -5.38
C GLY A 538 -15.36 -21.58 -5.44
N PHE A 539 -14.61 -21.86 -4.36
CA PHE A 539 -13.75 -23.04 -4.32
C PHE A 539 -14.58 -24.32 -4.24
N GLU A 540 -14.35 -25.26 -5.17
CA GLU A 540 -14.90 -26.61 -5.10
C GLU A 540 -14.41 -27.29 -3.81
N LYS A 541 -15.30 -27.88 -3.01
CA LYS A 541 -14.94 -28.55 -1.75
C LYS A 541 -13.85 -29.63 -1.94
N SER A 542 -13.90 -30.33 -3.07
CA SER A 542 -12.95 -31.37 -3.46
C SER A 542 -11.56 -30.84 -3.85
N THR A 543 -11.36 -29.52 -3.86
CA THR A 543 -10.06 -28.94 -4.21
C THR A 543 -8.98 -29.39 -3.23
N ARG A 544 -7.77 -29.59 -3.77
CA ARG A 544 -6.53 -29.82 -3.01
C ARG A 544 -5.45 -28.82 -3.43
N ARG A 545 -5.88 -27.67 -3.96
CA ARG A 545 -5.01 -26.65 -4.56
C ARG A 545 -4.70 -25.49 -3.61
N ILE A 546 -5.15 -25.54 -2.36
CA ILE A 546 -4.90 -24.49 -1.36
C ILE A 546 -3.88 -25.02 -0.35
N LYS A 547 -2.71 -24.38 -0.29
CA LYS A 547 -1.71 -24.59 0.75
C LYS A 547 -1.87 -23.55 1.86
N VAL A 548 -1.88 -23.99 3.11
CA VAL A 548 -2.09 -23.16 4.29
C VAL A 548 -0.78 -23.07 5.07
N THR A 549 -0.02 -22.01 4.80
CA THR A 549 1.31 -21.83 5.39
C THR A 549 1.67 -20.36 5.51
N SER A 550 2.54 -20.06 6.47
CA SER A 550 3.15 -18.72 6.60
C SER A 550 4.47 -18.64 5.83
N LYS A 551 4.99 -19.74 5.28
CA LYS A 551 6.35 -19.80 4.74
C LYS A 551 6.47 -20.55 3.42
N ILE A 552 7.37 -20.09 2.57
CA ILE A 552 7.89 -20.84 1.42
C ILE A 552 9.41 -20.89 1.54
N ASN A 553 10.00 -22.09 1.43
CA ASN A 553 11.45 -22.30 1.53
C ASN A 553 12.06 -21.68 2.80
N GLY A 554 11.34 -21.71 3.92
CA GLY A 554 11.77 -21.17 5.22
C GLY A 554 11.56 -19.67 5.42
N ASN A 555 11.20 -18.93 4.37
CA ASN A 555 10.97 -17.49 4.38
C ASN A 555 9.48 -17.16 4.56
N ASP A 556 9.17 -16.11 5.31
CA ASP A 556 7.79 -15.66 5.54
C ASP A 556 7.16 -15.13 4.24
N ILE A 557 5.92 -15.52 3.96
CA ILE A 557 5.11 -14.99 2.86
C ILE A 557 4.37 -13.77 3.41
N GLU A 558 4.77 -12.57 3.02
CA GLU A 558 4.18 -11.32 3.49
C GLU A 558 4.26 -10.22 2.44
N TRP A 559 3.24 -9.36 2.39
CA TRP A 559 3.19 -8.25 1.44
C TRP A 559 4.39 -7.30 1.59
N ALA A 560 4.94 -7.15 2.80
CA ALA A 560 6.11 -6.30 3.02
C ALA A 560 7.33 -6.75 2.20
N LEU A 561 7.50 -8.06 1.98
CA LEU A 561 8.54 -8.59 1.11
C LEU A 561 8.25 -8.23 -0.35
N GLY A 562 7.00 -8.39 -0.79
CA GLY A 562 6.56 -8.02 -2.14
C GLY A 562 6.79 -6.54 -2.46
N ALA A 563 6.44 -5.64 -1.53
CA ALA A 563 6.67 -4.21 -1.68
C ALA A 563 8.17 -3.87 -1.81
N MET A 564 9.02 -4.51 -1.00
CA MET A 564 10.46 -4.33 -1.13
C MET A 564 11.00 -4.86 -2.47
N LEU A 565 10.50 -6.02 -2.93
CA LEU A 565 10.92 -6.61 -4.21
C LEU A 565 10.51 -5.76 -5.40
N GLU A 566 9.30 -5.21 -5.37
CA GLU A 566 8.77 -4.34 -6.42
C GLU A 566 9.54 -3.02 -6.47
N PHE A 567 9.75 -2.36 -5.32
CA PHE A 567 10.64 -1.20 -5.21
C PHE A 567 12.04 -1.45 -5.81
N LEU A 568 12.66 -2.58 -5.47
CA LEU A 568 13.98 -2.93 -5.99
C LEU A 568 13.96 -3.26 -7.48
N SER A 569 12.94 -3.96 -7.94
CA SER A 569 12.73 -4.28 -9.35
C SER A 569 12.71 -3.00 -10.19
N LEU A 570 11.87 -2.03 -9.82
CA LEU A 570 11.76 -0.75 -10.54
C LEU A 570 13.06 0.07 -10.48
N THR A 571 13.70 0.09 -9.31
CA THR A 571 14.96 0.81 -9.10
C THR A 571 16.06 0.29 -10.02
N PHE A 572 16.11 -1.03 -10.27
CA PHE A 572 17.15 -1.64 -11.10
C PHE A 572 16.84 -1.64 -12.59
N THR A 573 15.57 -1.73 -13.00
CA THR A 573 15.20 -1.68 -14.42
C THR A 573 15.30 -0.27 -15.00
N GLY A 574 15.38 0.77 -14.15
CA GLY A 574 15.55 2.15 -14.59
C GLY A 574 14.34 2.70 -15.35
N ASP A 575 13.16 2.10 -15.13
CA ASP A 575 11.89 2.51 -15.72
C ASP A 575 11.25 3.58 -14.82
N PRO A 576 11.19 4.86 -15.25
CA PRO A 576 10.64 5.96 -14.45
C PRO A 576 9.12 6.08 -14.59
N SER A 577 8.42 5.14 -15.24
CA SER A 577 6.96 5.17 -15.31
C SER A 577 6.34 4.93 -13.93
N HIS A 578 5.84 6.00 -13.34
CA HIS A 578 5.23 6.09 -12.01
C HIS A 578 3.85 5.39 -11.88
N LEU A 579 3.66 4.23 -12.52
CA LEU A 579 2.42 3.44 -12.43
C LEU A 579 2.76 1.95 -12.29
N SER A 580 3.45 1.59 -11.20
CA SER A 580 3.96 0.22 -10.99
C SER A 580 2.90 -0.76 -10.47
N LEU A 581 1.86 -0.23 -9.82
CA LEU A 581 0.65 -0.93 -9.43
C LEU A 581 -0.55 -0.05 -9.76
N THR A 582 -1.36 -0.47 -10.72
CA THR A 582 -2.55 0.27 -11.12
C THR A 582 -3.72 -0.64 -11.36
N ARG A 583 -4.88 -0.25 -10.81
CA ARG A 583 -6.16 -0.80 -11.21
C ARG A 583 -6.56 -0.20 -12.55
N LYS A 584 -6.85 -1.05 -13.52
CA LYS A 584 -7.32 -0.64 -14.85
C LYS A 584 -8.84 -0.64 -14.95
#